data_AF-A0A1V9ZD61-F1
#
_entry.id   AF-A0A1V9ZD61-F1
#
_cell.length_a   1.000
_cell.length_b   1.000
_cell.length_c   1.000
_cell.angle_alpha   90.00
_cell.angle_beta   90.00
_cell.angle_gamma   90.00
#
_symmetry.space_group_name_H-M   'P 1'
#
loop_
_entity.id
_entity.type
_entity.pdbx_description
1 polymer ?
#
loop_
_entity_poly.entity_id
_entity_poly.type
_entity_poly.pdbx_seq_one_letter_code
_entity_poly.pdbx_strand_id
1 'polypeptide(L)'
;MIEAYRPPVLVQTGPIPPACFRRLDKYIQSNGLRAWDVFFAMDHNQNKTISYEELIDGLHQINFTLSPTDQAEVLEWMTNADDGVTFKEFTLALKLRASSTSPPRKKRLSNGAKKILTK
;
A
#
# COMPACT_ATOMS: atom_id res chain seq x y z
N MET A 1 -8.40 29.39 29.76
CA MET A 1 -8.16 27.95 29.56
C MET A 1 -7.56 27.82 28.17
N ILE A 2 -6.27 27.48 28.10
CA ILE A 2 -5.55 27.36 26.83
C ILE A 2 -5.86 25.97 26.28
N GLU A 3 -6.77 25.93 25.31
CA GLU A 3 -7.03 24.75 24.50
C GLU A 3 -5.71 24.37 23.82
N ALA A 4 -5.08 23.30 24.32
CA ALA A 4 -3.81 22.83 23.80
C ALA A 4 -3.99 22.55 22.31
N TYR A 5 -3.24 23.26 21.47
CA TYR A 5 -3.15 22.98 20.04
C TYR A 5 -2.68 21.53 19.89
N ARG A 6 -3.63 20.61 19.71
CA ARG A 6 -3.34 19.24 19.29
C ARG A 6 -2.82 19.39 17.87
N PRO A 7 -1.52 19.20 17.61
CA PRO A 7 -1.03 19.34 16.25
C PRO A 7 -1.81 18.37 15.36
N PRO A 8 -2.08 18.74 14.09
CA PRO A 8 -2.62 17.78 13.13
C PRO A 8 -1.66 16.60 13.14
N VAL A 9 -2.18 15.44 13.57
CA VAL A 9 -1.40 14.21 13.70
C VAL A 9 -0.87 13.94 12.29
N LEU A 10 0.41 14.24 12.07
CA LEU A 10 1.09 13.86 10.85
C LEU A 10 0.96 12.33 10.82
N VAL A 11 0.24 11.83 9.82
CA VAL A 11 -0.06 10.42 9.52
C VAL A 11 1.25 9.60 9.51
N GLN A 12 1.74 9.21 10.69
CA GLN A 12 3.05 8.57 10.88
C GLN A 12 3.10 7.70 12.14
N THR A 13 2.13 6.82 12.39
CA THR A 13 2.30 5.64 13.29
C THR A 13 1.18 4.60 13.07
N GLY A 14 0.79 4.32 11.82
CA GLY A 14 0.03 3.09 11.57
C GLY A 14 0.93 1.88 11.87
N PRO A 15 0.40 0.76 12.38
CA PRO A 15 1.19 -0.45 12.54
C PRO A 15 1.83 -0.83 11.20
N ILE A 16 3.00 -1.46 11.27
CA ILE A 16 3.76 -1.81 10.09
C ILE A 16 2.86 -2.73 9.22
N PRO A 17 2.59 -2.36 7.95
CA PRO A 17 1.66 -3.14 7.12
C PRO A 17 2.11 -4.59 7.02
N PRO A 18 1.24 -5.61 7.02
CA PRO A 18 1.66 -7.02 7.01
C PRO A 18 2.60 -7.39 5.85
N ALA A 19 3.36 -8.48 6.00
CA ALA A 19 4.30 -8.91 4.97
C ALA A 19 3.61 -9.30 3.64
N CYS A 20 2.33 -9.69 3.70
CA CYS A 20 1.53 -10.03 2.52
C CYS A 20 1.39 -8.85 1.55
N PHE A 21 1.36 -7.60 2.02
CA PHE A 21 1.30 -6.41 1.15
C PHE A 21 2.50 -6.28 0.22
N ARG A 22 3.67 -6.80 0.62
CA ARG A 22 4.84 -6.88 -0.27
C ARG A 22 4.60 -7.81 -1.44
N ARG A 23 3.96 -8.96 -1.17
CA ARG A 23 3.64 -9.96 -2.19
C ARG A 23 2.52 -9.45 -3.10
N LEU A 24 1.52 -8.78 -2.53
CA LEU A 24 0.45 -8.11 -3.27
C LEU A 24 0.99 -7.01 -4.21
N ASP A 25 1.91 -6.16 -3.73
CA ASP A 25 2.56 -5.13 -4.55
C ASP A 25 3.30 -5.75 -5.75
N LYS A 26 4.06 -6.83 -5.53
CA LYS A 26 4.70 -7.59 -6.62
C LYS A 26 3.68 -8.15 -7.61
N TYR A 27 2.58 -8.71 -7.12
CA TYR A 27 1.52 -9.24 -7.97
C TYR A 27 0.90 -8.15 -8.86
N ILE A 28 0.57 -6.98 -8.29
CA ILE A 28 0.03 -5.83 -9.02
C ILE A 28 0.99 -5.41 -10.14
N GLN A 29 2.28 -5.29 -9.82
CA GLN A 29 3.30 -4.88 -10.80
C GLN A 29 3.53 -5.94 -11.89
N SER A 30 3.62 -7.22 -11.52
CA SER A 30 3.85 -8.31 -12.48
C SER A 30 2.70 -8.50 -13.46
N ASN A 31 1.47 -8.22 -13.06
CA ASN A 31 0.28 -8.32 -13.91
C ASN A 31 -0.09 -6.99 -14.60
N GLY A 32 0.68 -5.91 -14.39
CA GLY A 32 0.40 -4.60 -14.97
C GLY A 32 -0.91 -3.97 -14.48
N LEU A 33 -1.41 -4.40 -13.32
CA LEU A 33 -2.64 -3.90 -12.72
C LEU A 33 -2.40 -2.55 -12.04
N ARG A 34 -3.46 -1.75 -11.88
CA ARG A 34 -3.39 -0.55 -11.02
C ARG A 34 -3.84 -0.94 -9.62
N ALA A 35 -3.22 -0.33 -8.61
CA ALA A 35 -3.65 -0.50 -7.22
C ALA A 35 -5.14 -0.12 -7.02
N TRP A 36 -5.64 0.83 -7.82
CA TRP A 36 -7.06 1.19 -7.84
C TRP A 36 -7.96 0.04 -8.32
N ASP A 37 -7.57 -0.67 -9.38
CA ASP A 37 -8.35 -1.77 -9.93
C ASP A 37 -8.45 -2.92 -8.92
N VAL A 38 -7.33 -3.21 -8.23
CA VAL A 38 -7.30 -4.22 -7.16
C VAL A 38 -8.11 -3.78 -5.95
N PHE A 39 -8.00 -2.52 -5.52
CA PHE A 39 -8.80 -2.00 -4.43
C PHE A 39 -10.30 -2.08 -4.73
N PHE A 40 -10.70 -1.66 -5.93
CA PHE A 40 -12.10 -1.70 -6.37
C PHE A 40 -12.63 -3.12 -6.52
N ALA A 41 -11.79 -4.09 -6.89
CA ALA A 41 -12.17 -5.49 -6.95
C ALA A 41 -12.35 -6.12 -5.54
N MET A 42 -11.70 -5.55 -4.52
CA MET A 42 -11.82 -6.00 -3.12
C MET A 42 -12.98 -5.33 -2.38
N ASP A 43 -13.28 -4.06 -2.69
CA ASP A 43 -14.39 -3.27 -2.14
C ASP A 43 -15.74 -3.72 -2.74
N HIS A 44 -16.23 -4.88 -2.29
CA HIS A 44 -17.45 -5.51 -2.81
C HIS A 44 -18.71 -4.69 -2.51
N ASN A 45 -18.77 -4.08 -1.32
CA ASN A 45 -19.90 -3.26 -0.91
C ASN A 45 -19.84 -1.81 -1.43
N GLN A 46 -18.73 -1.43 -2.11
CA GLN A 46 -18.48 -0.10 -2.68
C GLN A 46 -18.54 1.05 -1.66
N ASN A 47 -18.22 0.76 -0.39
CA ASN A 47 -18.18 1.75 0.68
C ASN A 47 -16.88 2.58 0.67
N LYS A 48 -15.94 2.29 -0.24
CA LYS A 48 -14.60 2.91 -0.38
C LYS A 48 -13.63 2.57 0.75
N THR A 49 -13.93 1.56 1.55
CA THR A 49 -13.12 1.05 2.66
C THR A 49 -13.14 -0.48 2.69
N ILE A 50 -11.97 -1.10 2.56
CA ILE A 50 -11.88 -2.56 2.60
C ILE A 50 -11.94 -3.03 4.05
N SER A 51 -12.96 -3.82 4.38
CA SER A 51 -13.05 -4.55 5.65
C SER A 51 -12.14 -5.79 5.68
N TYR A 52 -11.90 -6.35 6.87
CA TYR A 52 -11.08 -7.56 7.01
C TYR A 52 -11.60 -8.72 6.13
N GLU A 53 -12.90 -8.96 6.15
CA GLU A 53 -13.53 -10.02 5.37
C GLU A 53 -13.34 -9.79 3.87
N GLU A 54 -13.58 -8.56 3.39
CA GLU A 54 -13.38 -8.17 1.99
C GLU A 54 -11.93 -8.29 1.53
N LEU A 55 -10.96 -7.98 2.41
CA LEU A 55 -9.55 -8.14 2.10
C LEU A 55 -9.18 -9.61 1.93
N ILE A 56 -9.63 -10.48 2.84
CA ILE A 56 -9.33 -11.92 2.78
C ILE A 56 -9.99 -12.55 1.56
N ASP A 57 -11.28 -12.26 1.34
CA ASP A 57 -12.02 -12.78 0.19
C ASP A 57 -11.43 -12.27 -1.12
N GLY A 58 -11.10 -10.98 -1.20
CA GLY A 58 -10.46 -10.38 -2.36
C GLY A 58 -9.09 -10.97 -2.66
N LEU A 59 -8.28 -11.28 -1.65
CA LEU A 59 -7.00 -11.98 -1.82
C LEU A 59 -7.22 -13.42 -2.31
N HIS A 60 -8.21 -14.14 -1.79
CA HIS A 60 -8.56 -15.47 -2.29
C HIS A 60 -9.03 -15.42 -3.76
N GLN A 61 -9.81 -14.42 -4.16
CA GLN A 61 -10.29 -14.26 -5.54
C GLN A 61 -9.17 -14.08 -6.57
N ILE A 62 -8.06 -13.47 -6.19
CA ILE A 62 -6.88 -13.31 -7.07
C ILE A 62 -5.89 -14.48 -6.98
N ASN A 63 -6.34 -15.65 -6.50
CA ASN A 63 -5.53 -16.85 -6.21
C ASN A 63 -4.35 -16.57 -5.26
N PHE A 64 -4.51 -15.61 -4.35
CA PHE A 64 -3.51 -15.26 -3.35
C PHE A 64 -3.85 -15.88 -2.00
N THR A 65 -3.27 -17.04 -1.72
CA THR A 65 -3.47 -17.75 -0.44
C THR A 65 -2.62 -17.14 0.66
N LEU A 66 -3.28 -16.71 1.74
CA LEU A 66 -2.63 -16.29 2.98
C LEU A 66 -2.48 -17.47 3.94
N SER A 67 -1.35 -17.55 4.64
CA SER A 67 -1.23 -18.48 5.77
C SER A 67 -2.05 -17.98 6.96
N PRO A 68 -2.45 -18.84 7.91
CA PRO A 68 -3.15 -18.41 9.12
C PRO A 68 -2.38 -17.35 9.91
N THR A 69 -1.04 -17.42 9.89
CA THR A 69 -0.17 -16.40 10.50
C THR A 69 -0.27 -15.06 9.79
N ASP A 70 -0.26 -15.05 8.44
CA ASP A 70 -0.45 -13.80 7.68
C ASP A 70 -1.84 -13.20 7.94
N GLN A 71 -2.88 -14.03 8.06
CA GLN A 71 -4.24 -13.57 8.36
C GLN A 71 -4.31 -12.91 9.74
N ALA A 72 -3.65 -13.48 10.75
CA ALA A 72 -3.57 -12.89 12.08
C ALA A 72 -2.84 -11.53 12.08
N GLU A 73 -1.73 -11.41 11.33
CA GLU A 73 -1.04 -10.12 11.17
C GLU A 73 -1.92 -9.07 10.48
N VAL A 74 -2.68 -9.47 9.45
CA VAL A 74 -3.63 -8.60 8.75
C VAL A 74 -4.76 -8.15 9.66
N LEU A 75 -5.32 -9.08 10.44
CA LEU A 75 -6.37 -8.78 11.39
C LEU A 75 -5.89 -7.77 12.44
N GLU A 76 -4.74 -8.02 13.06
CA GLU A 76 -4.13 -7.12 14.06
C GLU A 76 -3.89 -5.71 13.47
N TRP A 77 -3.37 -5.65 12.24
CA TRP A 77 -3.15 -4.39 11.53
C TRP A 77 -4.46 -3.63 11.27
N MET A 78 -5.52 -4.33 10.85
CA MET A 78 -6.82 -3.72 10.56
C MET A 78 -7.62 -3.37 11.81
N THR A 79 -7.50 -4.08 12.93
CA THR A 79 -8.13 -3.68 14.20
C THR A 79 -7.61 -2.35 14.74
N ASN A 80 -6.42 -1.92 14.29
CA ASN A 80 -5.88 -0.60 14.59
C ASN A 80 -6.25 0.47 13.56
N ALA A 81 -6.92 0.08 12.47
CA ALA A 81 -7.49 0.99 11.49
C ALA A 81 -8.94 1.26 11.91
N ASP A 82 -9.28 2.54 12.12
CA ASP A 82 -10.53 2.94 12.79
C ASP A 82 -11.79 2.32 12.15
N ASP A 83 -11.93 2.40 10.82
CA ASP A 83 -13.13 2.01 10.06
C ASP A 83 -12.80 1.13 8.83
N GLY A 84 -11.73 0.33 8.92
CA GLY A 84 -11.20 -0.45 7.80
C GLY A 84 -10.18 0.33 6.96
N VAL A 85 -9.84 -0.20 5.80
CA VAL A 85 -8.68 0.29 5.02
C VAL A 85 -9.14 1.11 3.84
N THR A 86 -8.88 2.42 3.89
CA THR A 86 -9.15 3.32 2.76
C THR A 86 -8.14 3.11 1.63
N PHE A 87 -8.45 3.60 0.42
CA PHE A 87 -7.52 3.56 -0.71
C PHE A 87 -6.16 4.23 -0.40
N LYS A 88 -6.17 5.30 0.41
CA LYS A 88 -4.94 5.99 0.82
C LYS A 88 -4.06 5.08 1.68
N GLU A 89 -4.65 4.41 2.66
CA GLU A 89 -3.93 3.48 3.54
C GLU A 89 -3.45 2.24 2.78
N PHE A 90 -4.29 1.70 1.91
CA PHE A 90 -3.93 0.58 1.04
C PHE A 90 -2.71 0.88 0.17
N THR A 91 -2.71 2.01 -0.53
CA THR A 91 -1.57 2.40 -1.38
C THR A 91 -0.33 2.76 -0.57
N LEU A 92 -0.50 3.30 0.64
CA LEU A 92 0.60 3.58 1.55
C LEU A 92 1.22 2.27 2.08
N ALA A 93 0.40 1.27 2.41
CA ALA A 93 0.83 -0.06 2.82
C ALA A 93 1.68 -0.76 1.73
N LEU A 94 1.22 -0.72 0.48
CA LEU A 94 1.98 -1.23 -0.68
C LEU A 94 3.34 -0.52 -0.80
N LYS A 95 3.36 0.82 -0.74
CA LYS A 95 4.59 1.63 -0.88
C LYS A 95 5.58 1.39 0.24
N LEU A 96 5.13 1.34 1.50
CA LEU A 96 5.98 1.08 2.66
C LEU A 96 6.70 -0.26 2.48
N ARG A 97 5.96 -1.32 2.13
CA ARG A 97 6.53 -2.65 1.93
C ARG A 97 7.42 -2.77 0.69
N ALA A 98 7.09 -2.07 -0.40
CA ALA A 98 7.95 -1.98 -1.58
C ALA A 98 9.28 -1.27 -1.27
N SER A 99 9.22 -0.20 -0.47
CA SER A 99 10.39 0.60 -0.10
C SER A 99 11.35 -0.14 0.85
N SER A 100 10.85 -0.98 1.75
CA SER A 100 11.68 -1.83 2.63
C SER A 100 12.51 -2.89 1.87
N THR A 101 12.28 -3.09 0.57
CA THR A 101 12.97 -4.08 -0.27
C THR A 101 13.85 -3.46 -1.37
N SER A 102 13.83 -2.13 -1.54
CA SER A 102 14.62 -1.50 -2.61
C SER A 102 16.00 -1.07 -2.09
N PRO A 103 17.14 -1.52 -2.69
CA PRO A 103 18.35 -0.72 -2.67
C PRO A 103 18.00 0.67 -3.25
N PRO A 104 18.60 1.76 -2.78
CA PRO A 104 18.24 3.10 -3.24
C PRO A 104 18.34 3.14 -4.75
N ARG A 105 17.20 3.32 -5.41
CA ARG A 105 17.12 3.52 -6.85
C ARG A 105 17.81 4.85 -7.13
N LYS A 106 19.13 4.81 -7.37
CA LYS A 106 19.91 5.96 -7.81
C LYS A 106 19.14 6.57 -8.98
N LYS A 107 18.59 7.78 -8.79
CA LYS A 107 18.23 8.65 -9.89
C LYS A 107 19.51 8.83 -10.71
N ARG A 108 19.70 8.05 -11.77
CA ARG A 108 20.63 8.42 -12.84
C ARG A 108 20.02 9.69 -13.43
N LEU A 109 20.51 10.85 -12.99
CA LEU A 109 20.44 12.04 -13.80
C LEU A 109 21.11 11.67 -15.13
N SER A 110 20.31 11.50 -16.18
CA SER A 110 20.81 11.47 -17.53
C SER A 110 21.34 12.87 -17.84
N ASN A 111 22.66 13.02 -17.82
CA ASN A 111 23.33 14.20 -18.38
C ASN A 111 22.86 14.34 -19.83
N GLY A 112 22.12 15.40 -20.11
CA GLY A 112 21.80 15.84 -21.45
C GLY A 112 23.07 16.31 -22.14
N ALA A 113 23.79 15.39 -22.79
CA ALA A 113 24.80 15.73 -23.78
C ALA A 113 24.10 16.27 -25.03
N LYS A 114 23.82 17.58 -25.05
CA LYS A 114 23.49 18.26 -26.30
C LYS A 114 24.80 18.65 -26.99
N LYS A 115 25.12 17.90 -28.03
CA LYS A 115 26.05 18.30 -29.10
C LYS A 115 25.63 19.68 -29.61
N ILE A 116 26.56 20.63 -29.66
CA ILE A 116 26.48 21.76 -30.59
C ILE A 116 27.84 21.84 -31.29
N LEU A 117 27.82 21.44 -32.56
CA LEU A 117 28.86 21.64 -33.54
C LEU A 117 28.51 22.89 -34.33
N THR A 118 29.40 23.89 -34.34
CA THR A 118 29.51 24.98 -35.34
C THR A 118 30.73 25.81 -34.94
N LYS A 119 31.64 26.28 -35.80
CA LYS A 119 32.08 25.97 -37.16
C LYS A 119 33.44 26.66 -37.26
#